data_AF-A0A955CP85-F1
#
_entry.id   AF-A0A955CP85-F1
#
_cell.length_a   1.000
_cell.length_b   1.000
_cell.length_c   1.000
_cell.angle_alpha   90.00
_cell.angle_beta   90.00
_cell.angle_gamma   90.00
#
_symmetry.space_group_name_H-M   'P 1'
#
loop_
_entity.id
_entity.type
_entity.pdbx_description
1 polymer ?
#
loop_
_entity_poly.entity_id
_entity_poly.type
_entity_poly.pdbx_seq_one_letter_code
_entity_poly.pdbx_strand_id
1 'polypeptide(L)'
;MKFPYEQFDRQGNPKSLSTRKGELTEEGLFLKKLEIPPESFIYASHHAKRVVLVYSEDHDPEKEPEFLILAIHKADPVEFTNLYNRMASTGKAKRERAKLSKEGRLDEYRDHTCPYCDATILLTGYAESPEIHCEYCDGVISPRVAAEDAKAVKVCQNCHLYDQPRKFQTFFFYFFVVFYSFGWQTKFVCNSCAKREARIMLLKNLIFVLGVPYALWQMMRVRRARVVPIESYAGLEEANAAAHRRQIDAAARLYDTVAARNGGSAIASYNKGIALLSAERFEEASSAFEEAILDCSNFSHAATMLVACMLRLERDPKDNPILAEFLRKNESKDQLTQMQ
;
A
#
# COMPACT_ATOMS: atom_id res chain seq x y z
N MET A 1 16.98 -17.83 -3.19
CA MET A 1 16.21 -17.71 -4.45
C MET A 1 17.09 -17.09 -5.53
N LYS A 2 17.30 -17.79 -6.66
CA LYS A 2 18.08 -17.29 -7.81
C LYS A 2 17.15 -16.75 -8.89
N PHE A 3 17.47 -15.59 -9.46
CA PHE A 3 16.61 -14.94 -10.45
C PHE A 3 17.43 -14.12 -11.47
N PRO A 4 17.08 -14.18 -12.76
CA PRO A 4 17.53 -13.19 -13.72
C PRO A 4 16.87 -11.83 -13.48
N TYR A 5 17.64 -10.74 -13.63
CA TYR A 5 17.13 -9.38 -13.45
C TYR A 5 17.66 -8.38 -14.49
N GLU A 6 16.92 -7.31 -14.70
CA GLU A 6 17.35 -6.08 -15.38
C GLU A 6 17.27 -4.91 -14.40
N GLN A 7 18.28 -4.04 -14.38
CA GLN A 7 18.29 -2.88 -13.49
C GLN A 7 17.83 -1.64 -14.25
N PHE A 8 17.05 -0.79 -13.58
CA PHE A 8 16.55 0.47 -14.13
C PHE A 8 17.11 1.67 -13.35
N ASP A 9 17.26 2.81 -14.03
CA ASP A 9 17.48 4.10 -13.37
C ASP A 9 16.16 4.66 -12.78
N ARG A 10 16.26 5.80 -12.08
CA ARG A 10 15.09 6.46 -11.47
C ARG A 10 14.09 6.97 -12.53
N GLN A 11 14.55 7.17 -13.77
CA GLN A 11 13.73 7.58 -14.91
C GLN A 11 13.07 6.39 -15.62
N GLY A 12 13.34 5.15 -15.18
CA GLY A 12 12.77 3.94 -15.74
C GLY A 12 13.45 3.44 -17.02
N ASN A 13 14.65 3.92 -17.33
CA ASN A 13 15.47 3.41 -18.43
C ASN A 13 16.33 2.23 -17.97
N PRO A 14 16.49 1.19 -18.81
CA PRO A 14 17.33 0.05 -18.47
C PRO A 14 18.81 0.44 -18.43
N LYS A 15 19.50 0.09 -17.33
CA LYS A 15 20.96 0.28 -17.17
C LYS A 15 21.79 -0.77 -17.92
N SER A 16 21.17 -1.81 -18.46
CA SER A 16 21.85 -2.83 -19.26
C SER A 16 20.95 -3.46 -20.31
N LEU A 17 21.53 -3.81 -21.46
CA LEU A 17 20.87 -4.48 -22.57
C LEU A 17 20.63 -5.98 -22.34
N SER A 18 21.22 -6.58 -21.31
CA SER A 18 21.10 -8.01 -21.01
C SER A 18 20.75 -8.28 -19.55
N THR A 19 20.00 -9.37 -19.34
CA THR A 19 19.63 -9.84 -18.01
C THR A 19 20.87 -10.35 -17.26
N ARG A 20 21.01 -9.95 -15.99
CA ARG A 20 22.06 -10.42 -15.07
C ARG A 20 21.49 -11.47 -14.13
N LYS A 21 22.34 -12.26 -13.48
CA LYS A 21 21.92 -13.20 -12.43
C LYS A 21 22.04 -12.54 -11.07
N GLY A 22 20.99 -12.64 -10.26
CA GLY A 22 20.96 -12.23 -8.86
C GLY A 22 20.51 -13.39 -7.98
N GLU A 23 20.84 -13.28 -6.70
CA GLU A 23 20.48 -14.26 -5.69
C GLU A 23 20.08 -13.55 -4.40
N LEU A 24 18.96 -13.96 -3.81
CA LEU A 24 18.50 -13.51 -2.50
C LEU A 24 18.53 -14.72 -1.57
N THR A 25 19.43 -14.71 -0.59
CA THR A 25 19.55 -15.73 0.45
C THR A 25 19.31 -15.10 1.82
N GLU A 26 19.36 -15.91 2.89
CA GLU A 26 19.33 -15.38 4.26
C GLU A 26 20.55 -14.52 4.59
N GLU A 27 21.66 -14.68 3.86
CA GLU A 27 22.91 -13.92 4.02
C GLU A 27 22.87 -12.57 3.29
N GLY A 28 21.84 -12.30 2.48
CA GLY A 28 21.68 -11.01 1.80
C GLY A 28 21.25 -11.11 0.35
N LEU A 29 21.33 -9.97 -0.33
CA LEU A 29 21.02 -9.81 -1.74
C LEU A 29 22.33 -9.67 -2.53
N PHE A 30 22.63 -10.68 -3.33
CA PHE A 30 23.83 -10.77 -4.14
C PHE A 30 23.50 -10.43 -5.60
N LEU A 31 24.05 -9.33 -6.07
CA LEU A 31 23.99 -8.85 -7.44
C LEU A 31 25.42 -8.75 -7.99
N LYS A 32 25.59 -8.80 -9.31
CA LYS A 32 26.90 -8.88 -10.00
C LYS A 32 28.06 -8.04 -9.41
N LYS A 33 27.81 -6.82 -8.92
CA LYS A 33 28.83 -5.94 -8.33
C LYS A 33 28.39 -5.34 -6.99
N LEU A 34 27.32 -5.87 -6.41
CA LEU A 34 26.67 -5.27 -5.25
C LEU A 34 26.16 -6.38 -4.36
N GLU A 35 26.64 -6.40 -3.13
CA GLU A 35 26.22 -7.33 -2.10
C GLU A 35 25.60 -6.48 -1.00
N ILE A 36 24.31 -6.69 -0.75
CA ILE A 36 23.56 -5.94 0.24
C ILE A 36 23.26 -6.90 1.39
N PRO A 37 23.85 -6.69 2.57
CA PRO A 37 23.58 -7.54 3.70
C PRO A 37 22.15 -7.30 4.23
N PRO A 38 21.49 -8.29 4.86
CA PRO A 38 20.13 -8.19 5.38
C PRO A 38 19.93 -7.02 6.34
N GLU A 39 20.98 -6.66 7.06
CA GLU A 39 21.03 -5.58 8.04
C GLU A 39 20.76 -4.23 7.37
N SER A 40 21.14 -4.07 6.11
CA SER A 40 20.93 -2.85 5.33
C SER A 40 19.52 -2.75 4.72
N PHE A 41 18.71 -3.82 4.76
CA PHE A 41 17.37 -3.80 4.14
C PHE A 41 16.39 -2.92 4.92
N ILE A 42 15.63 -2.08 4.21
CA ILE A 42 14.56 -1.25 4.79
C ILE A 42 13.19 -1.80 4.38
N TYR A 43 12.88 -1.77 3.08
CA TYR A 43 11.65 -2.35 2.53
C TYR A 43 11.75 -2.56 1.01
N ALA A 44 10.83 -3.35 0.48
CA ALA A 44 10.63 -3.56 -0.94
C ALA A 44 9.15 -3.42 -1.29
N SER A 45 8.89 -2.92 -2.49
CA SER A 45 7.57 -2.87 -3.11
C SER A 45 7.64 -3.35 -4.55
N HIS A 46 6.55 -3.89 -5.08
CA HIS A 46 6.51 -4.39 -6.45
C HIS A 46 5.36 -3.80 -7.26
N HIS A 47 5.60 -3.65 -8.56
CA HIS A 47 4.59 -3.31 -9.54
C HIS A 47 4.79 -4.16 -10.79
N ALA A 48 3.87 -5.10 -11.01
CA ALA A 48 3.97 -6.13 -12.05
C ALA A 48 5.29 -6.93 -11.94
N LYS A 49 6.23 -6.77 -12.89
CA LYS A 49 7.53 -7.46 -12.88
C LYS A 49 8.65 -6.65 -12.24
N ARG A 50 8.39 -5.39 -11.89
CA ARG A 50 9.40 -4.50 -11.32
C ARG A 50 9.28 -4.51 -9.81
N VAL A 51 10.42 -4.56 -9.14
CA VAL A 51 10.56 -4.44 -7.69
C VAL A 51 11.45 -3.24 -7.42
N VAL A 52 11.00 -2.39 -6.50
CA VAL A 52 11.77 -1.28 -5.94
C VAL A 52 12.24 -1.72 -4.57
N LEU A 53 13.55 -1.68 -4.36
CA LEU A 53 14.22 -2.02 -3.12
C LEU A 53 14.77 -0.75 -2.49
N VAL A 54 14.62 -0.65 -1.18
CA VAL A 54 15.15 0.45 -0.38
C VAL A 54 16.04 -0.15 0.69
N TYR A 55 17.29 0.31 0.71
CA TYR A 55 18.30 -0.11 1.67
C TYR A 55 19.13 1.09 2.12
N SER A 56 19.79 0.99 3.27
CA SER A 56 20.70 2.02 3.78
C SER A 56 21.89 1.35 4.45
N GLU A 57 23.10 1.75 4.05
CA GLU A 57 24.33 1.35 4.74
C GLU A 57 24.35 1.94 6.15
N ASP A 58 24.61 1.10 7.14
CA ASP A 58 24.66 1.43 8.57
C ASP A 58 23.36 1.94 9.22
N HIS A 59 22.27 2.14 8.44
CA HIS A 59 21.04 2.78 8.92
C HIS A 59 21.31 4.14 9.59
N ASP A 60 22.36 4.82 9.13
CA ASP A 60 22.71 6.15 9.59
C ASP A 60 21.56 7.11 9.22
N PRO A 61 20.88 7.73 10.20
CA PRO A 61 19.77 8.64 9.92
C PRO A 61 20.21 9.87 9.11
N GLU A 62 21.51 10.18 9.05
CA GLU A 62 22.05 11.26 8.21
C GLU A 62 22.32 10.83 6.76
N LYS A 63 22.38 9.52 6.48
CA LYS A 63 22.58 8.99 5.12
C LYS A 63 21.24 8.71 4.45
N GLU A 64 21.03 9.31 3.28
CA GLU A 64 19.84 9.03 2.48
C GLU A 64 19.76 7.54 2.09
N PRO A 65 18.56 6.94 2.13
CA PRO A 65 18.38 5.58 1.68
C PRO A 65 18.61 5.46 0.17
N GLU A 66 19.22 4.35 -0.23
CA GLU A 66 19.44 4.01 -1.63
C GLU A 66 18.25 3.26 -2.22
N PHE A 67 17.97 3.54 -3.49
CA PHE A 67 16.85 2.96 -4.24
C PHE A 67 17.38 2.13 -5.40
N LEU A 68 16.91 0.88 -5.48
CA LEU A 68 17.26 -0.03 -6.55
C LEU A 68 16.01 -0.57 -7.23
N ILE A 69 15.90 -0.32 -8.54
CA ILE A 69 14.76 -0.77 -9.35
C ILE A 69 15.20 -1.97 -10.20
N LEU A 70 14.59 -3.13 -9.97
CA LEU A 70 14.89 -4.39 -10.66
C LEU A 70 13.64 -4.90 -11.39
N ALA A 71 13.75 -5.27 -12.66
CA ALA A 71 12.77 -6.18 -13.26
C ALA A 71 13.21 -7.62 -13.01
N ILE A 72 12.38 -8.40 -12.34
CA ILE A 72 12.66 -9.79 -11.99
C ILE A 72 12.02 -10.70 -13.04
N HIS A 73 12.81 -11.65 -13.55
CA HIS A 73 12.36 -12.64 -14.53
C HIS A 73 12.49 -14.05 -13.96
N LYS A 74 11.63 -14.97 -14.42
CA LYS A 74 11.63 -16.40 -14.04
C LYS A 74 11.53 -16.68 -12.52
N ALA A 75 11.12 -15.69 -11.74
CA ALA A 75 10.76 -15.79 -10.32
C ALA A 75 9.52 -14.92 -10.09
N ASP A 76 8.77 -15.20 -9.02
CA ASP A 76 7.61 -14.39 -8.64
C ASP A 76 8.06 -13.11 -7.91
N PRO A 77 7.78 -11.91 -8.46
CA PRO A 77 8.11 -10.64 -7.80
C PRO A 77 7.42 -10.48 -6.43
N VAL A 78 6.25 -11.09 -6.24
CA VAL A 78 5.53 -11.06 -4.96
C VAL A 78 6.29 -11.85 -3.91
N GLU A 79 6.68 -13.08 -4.24
CA GLU A 79 7.48 -13.95 -3.37
C GLU A 79 8.83 -13.30 -3.03
N PHE A 80 9.50 -12.70 -4.04
CA PHE A 80 10.73 -11.93 -3.81
C PHE A 80 10.51 -10.82 -2.77
N THR A 81 9.47 -10.02 -2.97
CA THR A 81 9.19 -8.86 -2.12
C THR A 81 8.88 -9.31 -0.70
N ASN A 82 8.10 -10.38 -0.53
CA ASN A 82 7.79 -10.94 0.78
C ASN A 82 9.04 -11.46 1.48
N LEU A 83 9.93 -12.17 0.78
CA LEU A 83 11.18 -12.66 1.36
C LEU A 83 12.06 -11.50 1.83
N TYR A 84 12.26 -10.49 0.98
CA TYR A 84 13.03 -9.30 1.30
C TYR A 84 12.45 -8.56 2.51
N ASN A 85 11.14 -8.32 2.53
CA ASN A 85 10.46 -7.59 3.60
C ASN A 85 10.50 -8.34 4.94
N ARG A 86 10.41 -9.68 4.94
CA ARG A 86 10.58 -10.48 6.16
C ARG A 86 11.98 -10.28 6.77
N MET A 87 13.02 -10.35 5.94
CA MET A 87 14.39 -10.13 6.38
C MET A 87 14.59 -8.71 6.92
N ALA A 88 14.10 -7.70 6.18
CA ALA A 88 14.15 -6.29 6.59
C ALA A 88 13.46 -6.06 7.94
N SER A 89 12.25 -6.62 8.11
CA SER A 89 11.47 -6.51 9.34
C SER A 89 12.17 -7.13 10.55
N THR A 90 12.82 -8.28 10.35
CA THR A 90 13.57 -8.97 11.40
C THR A 90 14.81 -8.17 11.80
N GLY A 91 15.54 -7.63 10.81
CA GLY A 91 16.69 -6.75 11.06
C GLY A 91 16.29 -5.50 11.85
N LYS A 92 15.20 -4.84 11.45
CA LYS A 92 14.64 -3.67 12.12
C LYS A 92 14.27 -3.96 13.58
N ALA A 93 13.57 -5.07 13.82
CA ALA A 93 13.18 -5.50 15.16
C ALA A 93 14.40 -5.80 16.07
N LYS A 94 15.39 -6.54 15.57
CA LYS A 94 16.65 -6.82 16.29
C LYS A 94 17.39 -5.54 16.69
N ARG A 95 17.48 -4.56 15.78
CA ARG A 95 18.14 -3.27 16.05
C ARG A 95 17.42 -2.49 17.14
N GLU A 96 16.09 -2.35 17.05
CA GLU A 96 15.32 -1.65 18.08
C GLU A 96 15.48 -2.33 19.44
N ARG A 97 15.40 -3.66 19.48
CA ARG A 97 15.60 -4.43 20.71
C ARG A 97 16.98 -4.21 21.32
N ALA A 98 18.03 -4.23 20.49
CA ALA A 98 19.39 -3.97 20.95
C ALA A 98 19.58 -2.52 21.44
N LYS A 99 18.94 -1.55 20.77
CA LYS A 99 18.94 -0.14 21.19
C LYS A 99 18.30 0.03 22.57
N LEU A 100 17.07 -0.46 22.76
CA LEU A 100 16.38 -0.39 24.04
C LEU A 100 17.11 -1.15 25.14
N SER A 101 17.73 -2.29 24.83
CA SER A 101 18.56 -3.03 25.77
C SER A 101 19.78 -2.22 26.24
N LYS A 102 20.41 -1.44 25.36
CA LYS A 102 21.53 -0.54 25.74
C LYS A 102 21.05 0.65 26.59
N GLU A 103 19.84 1.12 26.34
CA GLU A 103 19.21 2.22 27.09
C GLU A 103 18.58 1.76 28.42
N GLY A 104 18.54 0.45 28.69
CA GLY A 104 17.88 -0.10 29.89
C GLY A 104 16.35 -0.06 29.85
N ARG A 105 15.76 0.12 28.66
CA ARG A 105 14.31 0.31 28.39
C ARG A 105 13.69 -0.87 27.64
N LEU A 106 14.19 -2.08 27.89
CA LEU A 106 13.78 -3.28 27.15
C LEU A 106 12.31 -3.65 27.39
N ASP A 107 11.73 -3.22 28.51
CA ASP A 107 10.33 -3.35 28.88
C ASP A 107 9.37 -2.63 27.92
N GLU A 108 9.83 -1.59 27.23
CA GLU A 108 9.02 -0.86 26.24
C GLU A 108 8.94 -1.59 24.88
N TYR A 109 9.78 -2.61 24.65
CA TYR A 109 9.83 -3.32 23.37
C TYR A 109 8.54 -4.11 23.13
N ARG A 110 7.86 -3.79 22.03
CA ARG A 110 6.69 -4.52 21.56
C ARG A 110 6.76 -4.77 20.06
N ASP A 111 6.44 -5.99 19.67
CA ASP A 111 6.33 -6.41 18.28
C ASP A 111 5.14 -7.35 18.07
N HIS A 112 4.79 -7.57 16.80
CA HIS A 112 3.75 -8.49 16.39
C HIS A 112 4.09 -9.13 15.05
N THR A 113 3.97 -10.45 14.93
CA THR A 113 4.19 -11.15 13.65
C THR A 113 2.95 -11.06 12.77
N CYS A 114 3.07 -10.53 11.56
CA CYS A 114 1.95 -10.43 10.63
C CYS A 114 1.49 -11.82 10.16
N PRO A 115 0.21 -12.21 10.34
CA PRO A 115 -0.30 -13.51 9.89
C PRO A 115 -0.46 -13.62 8.37
N TYR A 116 -0.27 -12.53 7.62
CA TYR A 116 -0.48 -12.50 6.17
C TYR A 116 0.82 -12.64 5.37
N CYS A 117 1.93 -12.11 5.88
CA CYS A 117 3.22 -12.07 5.20
C CYS A 117 4.42 -12.45 6.09
N ASP A 118 4.18 -12.86 7.34
CA ASP A 118 5.18 -13.23 8.37
C ASP A 118 6.21 -12.15 8.71
N ALA A 119 5.99 -10.89 8.33
CA ALA A 119 6.86 -9.79 8.71
C ALA A 119 6.70 -9.43 10.20
N THR A 120 7.78 -9.02 10.85
CA THR A 120 7.76 -8.51 12.24
C THR A 120 7.37 -7.04 12.25
N ILE A 121 6.20 -6.73 12.80
CA ILE A 121 5.69 -5.36 12.92
C ILE A 121 6.17 -4.80 14.25
N LEU A 122 6.88 -3.68 14.21
CA LEU A 122 7.36 -3.02 15.43
C LEU A 122 6.26 -2.10 15.99
N LEU A 123 5.88 -2.33 17.24
CA LEU A 123 4.82 -1.60 17.95
C LEU A 123 5.35 -0.77 19.13
N THR A 124 6.65 -0.86 19.44
CA THR A 124 7.33 -0.01 20.42
C THR A 124 7.00 1.47 20.21
N GLY A 125 6.45 2.11 21.25
CA GLY A 125 6.10 3.53 21.25
C GLY A 125 4.74 3.91 20.66
N TYR A 126 3.94 2.95 20.17
CA TYR A 126 2.56 3.19 19.75
C TYR A 126 1.57 2.80 20.84
N ALA A 127 0.51 3.56 21.11
CA ALA A 127 -0.56 3.12 22.01
C ALA A 127 -1.09 1.71 21.67
N GLU A 128 -1.57 0.98 22.68
CA GLU A 128 -2.32 -0.25 22.40
C GLU A 128 -3.60 0.10 21.66
N SER A 129 -3.84 -0.59 20.53
CA SER A 129 -5.02 -0.38 19.69
C SER A 129 -5.65 -1.73 19.33
N PRO A 130 -6.97 -1.77 19.06
CA PRO A 130 -7.66 -2.98 18.65
C PRO A 130 -7.11 -3.63 17.38
N GLU A 131 -6.58 -2.82 16.45
CA GLU A 131 -6.06 -3.28 15.17
C GLU A 131 -4.58 -2.91 14.98
N ILE A 132 -3.89 -3.68 14.14
CA ILE A 132 -2.47 -3.50 13.83
C ILE A 132 -2.29 -3.43 12.32
N HIS A 133 -1.69 -2.35 11.83
CA HIS A 133 -1.36 -2.19 10.42
C HIS A 133 0.03 -2.78 10.13
N CYS A 134 0.14 -3.55 9.05
CA CYS A 134 1.42 -4.07 8.57
C CYS A 134 2.01 -3.17 7.48
N GLU A 135 3.09 -2.46 7.79
CA GLU A 135 3.81 -1.57 6.85
C GLU A 135 4.39 -2.29 5.60
N TYR A 136 4.48 -3.62 5.62
CA TYR A 136 5.09 -4.40 4.55
C TYR A 136 4.10 -4.98 3.53
N CYS A 137 2.87 -5.29 3.95
CA CYS A 137 1.85 -5.87 3.07
C CYS A 137 0.55 -5.05 3.00
N ASP A 138 0.52 -3.88 3.65
CA ASP A 138 -0.65 -3.00 3.80
C ASP A 138 -1.91 -3.71 4.33
N GLY A 139 -1.72 -4.81 5.09
CA GLY A 139 -2.81 -5.53 5.74
C GLY A 139 -3.10 -4.96 7.11
N VAL A 140 -4.38 -4.87 7.46
CA VAL A 140 -4.82 -4.57 8.84
C VAL A 140 -5.19 -5.88 9.52
N ILE A 141 -4.59 -6.11 10.67
CA ILE A 141 -4.81 -7.27 11.52
C ILE A 141 -5.80 -6.82 12.58
N SER A 142 -6.91 -7.54 12.70
CA SER A 142 -7.97 -7.19 13.64
C SER A 142 -8.58 -8.48 14.19
N PRO A 143 -8.69 -8.63 15.52
CA PRO A 143 -9.34 -9.78 16.13
C PRO A 143 -10.87 -9.73 15.97
N ARG A 144 -11.42 -8.60 15.49
CA ARG A 144 -12.85 -8.34 15.36
C ARG A 144 -13.44 -8.89 14.05
N VAL A 145 -12.60 -9.37 13.14
CA VAL A 145 -12.96 -9.81 11.78
C VAL A 145 -12.27 -11.13 11.44
N ALA A 146 -12.84 -11.87 10.48
CA ALA A 146 -12.21 -13.10 10.00
C ALA A 146 -10.85 -12.80 9.33
N ALA A 147 -9.84 -13.63 9.58
CA ALA A 147 -8.49 -13.43 9.06
C ALA A 147 -8.44 -13.45 7.52
N GLU A 148 -9.26 -14.30 6.90
CA GLU A 148 -9.42 -14.39 5.45
C GLU A 148 -10.01 -13.11 4.86
N ASP A 149 -11.00 -12.53 5.53
CA ASP A 149 -11.66 -11.28 5.14
C ASP A 149 -10.66 -10.11 5.23
N ALA A 150 -9.97 -9.98 6.36
CA ALA A 150 -8.98 -8.94 6.58
C ALA A 150 -7.78 -9.05 5.62
N LYS A 151 -7.36 -10.28 5.28
CA LYS A 151 -6.31 -10.52 4.28
C LYS A 151 -6.74 -10.12 2.87
N ALA A 152 -8.02 -10.30 2.54
CA ALA A 152 -8.57 -10.00 1.21
C ALA A 152 -8.75 -8.49 0.96
N VAL A 153 -8.90 -7.68 2.01
CA VAL A 153 -9.05 -6.23 1.90
C VAL A 153 -7.68 -5.55 1.79
N LYS A 154 -7.47 -4.82 0.69
CA LYS A 154 -6.22 -4.14 0.35
C LYS A 154 -6.51 -2.80 -0.31
N VAL A 155 -5.51 -1.92 -0.31
CA VAL A 155 -5.60 -0.61 -0.97
C VAL A 155 -5.73 -0.78 -2.49
N CYS A 156 -6.70 -0.11 -3.09
CA CYS A 156 -6.86 -0.03 -4.54
C CYS A 156 -5.80 0.90 -5.15
N GLN A 157 -5.08 0.44 -6.18
CA GLN A 157 -4.03 1.24 -6.84
C GLN A 157 -4.52 2.53 -7.53
N ASN A 158 -5.82 2.63 -7.80
CA ASN A 158 -6.37 3.75 -8.58
C ASN A 158 -7.10 4.78 -7.72
N CYS A 159 -7.76 4.35 -6.65
CA CYS A 159 -8.53 5.24 -5.79
C CYS A 159 -8.03 5.33 -4.35
N HIS A 160 -7.04 4.53 -3.97
CA HIS A 160 -6.46 4.50 -2.63
C HIS A 160 -7.42 4.16 -1.49
N LEU A 161 -8.65 3.73 -1.81
CA LEU A 161 -9.58 3.14 -0.85
C LEU A 161 -9.26 1.66 -0.65
N TYR A 162 -9.40 1.18 0.58
CA TYR A 162 -9.41 -0.23 0.89
C TYR A 162 -10.66 -0.90 0.32
N ASP A 163 -10.46 -2.02 -0.38
CA ASP A 163 -11.50 -2.83 -1.00
C ASP A 163 -10.92 -4.22 -1.30
N GLN A 164 -11.55 -5.03 -2.16
CA GLN A 164 -11.01 -6.27 -2.68
C GLN A 164 -10.44 -6.07 -4.10
N PRO A 165 -9.21 -5.52 -4.26
CA PRO A 165 -8.64 -5.27 -5.58
C PRO A 165 -8.32 -6.57 -6.32
N ARG A 166 -8.53 -6.56 -7.64
CA ARG A 166 -8.29 -7.70 -8.52
C ARG A 166 -7.45 -7.29 -9.71
N LYS A 167 -6.77 -8.27 -10.30
CA LYS A 167 -6.03 -8.08 -11.53
C LYS A 167 -6.96 -7.64 -12.67
N PHE A 168 -6.71 -6.44 -13.17
CA PHE A 168 -7.38 -5.84 -14.32
C PHE A 168 -6.34 -5.53 -15.39
N GLN A 169 -6.63 -5.90 -16.64
CA GLN A 169 -5.73 -5.69 -17.77
C GLN A 169 -6.35 -4.67 -18.71
N THR A 170 -5.62 -3.57 -18.94
CA THR A 170 -5.98 -2.57 -19.94
C THR A 170 -5.20 -2.84 -21.22
N PHE A 171 -5.91 -2.77 -22.34
CA PHE A 171 -5.34 -2.82 -23.67
C PHE A 171 -5.79 -1.57 -24.43
N PHE A 172 -4.84 -0.79 -24.90
CA PHE A 172 -5.10 0.33 -25.80
C PHE A 172 -4.42 0.05 -27.12
N PHE A 173 -5.18 0.14 -28.19
CA PHE A 173 -4.68 0.02 -29.56
C PHE A 173 -4.88 1.36 -30.26
N TYR A 174 -3.78 1.95 -30.71
CA TYR A 174 -3.75 3.19 -31.47
C TYR A 174 -3.32 2.87 -32.89
N PHE A 175 -4.12 3.25 -33.88
CA PHE A 175 -3.81 3.08 -35.29
C PHE A 175 -4.02 4.39 -36.03
N PHE A 176 -2.92 5.01 -36.46
CA PHE A 176 -2.92 5.99 -37.52
C PHE A 176 -2.47 5.30 -38.80
N VAL A 177 -3.00 5.71 -39.95
CA VAL A 177 -2.84 5.09 -41.29
C VAL A 177 -1.44 4.50 -41.59
N VAL A 178 -0.36 5.08 -41.04
CA VAL A 178 1.03 4.64 -41.24
C VAL A 178 1.73 4.11 -39.97
N PHE A 179 1.18 4.34 -38.77
CA PHE A 179 1.78 3.92 -37.50
C PHE A 179 0.74 3.30 -36.58
N TYR A 180 1.04 2.10 -36.09
CA TYR A 180 0.28 1.47 -35.03
C TYR A 180 1.12 1.39 -33.76
N SER A 181 0.47 1.56 -32.62
CA SER A 181 1.06 1.36 -31.31
C SER A 181 0.04 0.71 -30.40
N PHE A 182 0.49 -0.15 -29.49
CA PHE A 182 -0.38 -0.79 -28.53
C PHE A 182 0.28 -0.82 -27.15
N GLY A 183 -0.54 -0.66 -26.13
CA GLY A 183 -0.11 -0.65 -24.74
C GLY A 183 -0.87 -1.69 -23.93
N TRP A 184 -0.12 -2.53 -23.23
CA TRP A 184 -0.65 -3.45 -22.22
C TRP A 184 -0.23 -2.96 -20.85
N GLN A 185 -1.19 -2.84 -19.93
CA GLN A 185 -0.90 -2.60 -18.53
C GLN A 185 -1.75 -3.52 -17.67
N THR A 186 -1.15 -4.00 -16.58
CA THR A 186 -1.83 -4.77 -15.54
C THR A 186 -1.92 -3.90 -14.30
N LYS A 187 -3.12 -3.74 -13.75
CA LYS A 187 -3.42 -2.98 -12.53
C LYS A 187 -4.13 -3.88 -11.52
N PHE A 188 -4.01 -3.59 -10.23
CA PHE A 188 -4.78 -4.20 -9.15
C PHE A 188 -5.76 -3.17 -8.60
N VAL A 189 -7.03 -3.28 -9.00
CA VAL A 189 -8.04 -2.25 -8.74
C VAL A 189 -9.32 -2.86 -8.18
N CYS A 190 -10.04 -2.09 -7.37
CA CYS A 190 -11.36 -2.47 -6.86
C CYS A 190 -12.39 -2.63 -7.99
N ASN A 191 -13.52 -3.26 -7.70
CA ASN A 191 -14.57 -3.53 -8.69
C ASN A 191 -15.11 -2.24 -9.33
N SER A 192 -15.30 -1.18 -8.53
CA SER A 192 -15.76 0.14 -8.99
C SER A 192 -14.75 0.77 -9.97
N CYS A 193 -13.46 0.75 -9.64
CA CYS A 193 -12.41 1.24 -10.53
C CYS A 193 -12.28 0.38 -11.79
N ALA A 194 -12.37 -0.95 -11.69
CA ALA A 194 -12.35 -1.85 -12.84
C ALA A 194 -13.49 -1.56 -13.83
N LYS A 195 -14.70 -1.30 -13.33
CA LYS A 195 -15.85 -0.89 -14.16
C LYS A 195 -15.58 0.43 -14.88
N ARG A 196 -14.98 1.41 -14.20
CA ARG A 196 -14.59 2.71 -14.78
C ARG A 196 -13.51 2.54 -15.86
N GLU A 197 -12.44 1.81 -15.56
CA GLU A 197 -11.33 1.54 -16.50
C GLU A 197 -11.83 0.81 -17.75
N ALA A 198 -12.75 -0.15 -17.62
CA ALA A 198 -13.35 -0.84 -18.76
C ALA A 198 -14.13 0.12 -19.69
N ARG A 199 -14.84 1.11 -19.13
CA ARG A 199 -15.53 2.14 -19.93
C ARG A 199 -14.54 3.07 -20.64
N ILE A 200 -13.49 3.51 -19.95
CA ILE A 200 -12.42 4.34 -20.54
C ILE A 200 -11.73 3.58 -21.67
N MET A 201 -11.44 2.30 -21.46
CA MET A 201 -10.85 1.43 -22.47
C MET A 201 -11.74 1.23 -23.68
N LEU A 202 -13.05 1.05 -23.47
CA LEU A 202 -14.01 0.99 -24.58
C LEU A 202 -14.03 2.31 -25.37
N LEU A 203 -14.11 3.45 -24.68
CA LEU A 203 -14.15 4.76 -25.31
C LEU A 203 -12.87 5.05 -26.12
N LYS A 204 -11.69 4.77 -25.55
CA LYS A 204 -10.40 5.00 -26.23
C LYS A 204 -10.18 4.07 -27.42
N ASN A 205 -10.60 2.80 -27.32
CA ASN A 205 -10.47 1.86 -28.43
C ASN A 205 -11.57 2.02 -29.50
N LEU A 206 -12.65 2.75 -29.21
CA LEU A 206 -13.76 2.94 -30.16
C LEU A 206 -13.28 3.56 -31.47
N ILE A 207 -12.34 4.50 -31.39
CA ILE A 207 -11.76 5.20 -32.55
C ILE A 207 -11.00 4.23 -33.47
N PHE A 208 -10.40 3.17 -32.94
CA PHE A 208 -9.48 2.29 -33.66
C PHE A 208 -10.06 0.89 -33.94
N VAL A 209 -11.28 0.60 -33.47
CA VAL A 209 -12.11 -0.61 -33.66
C VAL A 209 -11.49 -1.94 -33.15
N LEU A 210 -10.22 -2.22 -33.42
CA LEU A 210 -9.54 -3.48 -33.09
C LEU A 210 -9.48 -3.77 -31.59
N GLY A 211 -9.41 -2.74 -30.74
CA GLY A 211 -9.44 -2.91 -29.28
C GLY A 211 -10.84 -3.07 -28.67
N VAL A 212 -11.91 -2.84 -29.45
CA VAL A 212 -13.30 -2.87 -28.96
C VAL A 212 -13.72 -4.27 -28.49
N PRO A 213 -13.44 -5.38 -29.21
CA PRO A 213 -13.81 -6.72 -28.74
C PRO A 213 -13.21 -7.06 -27.37
N TYR A 214 -11.93 -6.74 -27.15
CA TYR A 214 -11.28 -6.95 -25.86
C TYR A 214 -11.89 -6.05 -24.76
N ALA A 215 -12.22 -4.80 -25.08
CA ALA A 215 -12.86 -3.89 -24.14
C ALA A 215 -14.26 -4.35 -23.72
N LEU A 216 -15.07 -4.83 -24.67
CA LEU A 216 -16.39 -5.42 -24.41
C LEU A 216 -16.26 -6.69 -23.56
N TRP A 217 -15.29 -7.56 -23.88
CA TRP A 217 -15.02 -8.76 -23.09
C TRP A 217 -14.64 -8.42 -21.64
N GLN A 218 -13.70 -7.48 -21.42
CA GLN A 218 -13.33 -7.04 -20.07
C GLN A 218 -14.52 -6.43 -19.32
N MET A 219 -15.34 -5.64 -19.99
CA MET A 219 -16.53 -5.04 -19.39
C MET A 219 -17.55 -6.11 -18.95
N MET A 220 -17.78 -7.14 -19.78
CA MET A 220 -18.62 -8.28 -19.40
C MET A 220 -18.00 -9.08 -18.25
N ARG A 221 -16.69 -9.33 -18.29
CA ARG A 221 -15.95 -10.06 -17.24
C ARG A 221 -16.08 -9.37 -15.89
N VAL A 222 -15.89 -8.05 -15.84
CA VAL A 222 -16.00 -7.29 -14.57
C VAL A 222 -17.45 -7.24 -14.07
N ARG A 223 -18.44 -7.06 -14.96
CA ARG A 223 -19.86 -7.07 -14.54
C ARG A 223 -20.31 -8.43 -14.00
N ARG A 224 -19.80 -9.53 -14.58
CA ARG A 224 -20.13 -10.90 -14.18
C ARG A 224 -19.20 -11.48 -13.13
N ALA A 225 -18.15 -10.75 -12.74
CA ALA A 225 -17.22 -11.20 -11.73
C ALA A 225 -18.01 -11.39 -10.44
N ARG A 226 -18.11 -12.64 -9.97
CA ARG A 226 -18.60 -12.90 -8.61
C ARG A 226 -17.60 -12.26 -7.66
N VAL A 227 -18.01 -11.18 -7.01
CA VAL A 227 -17.28 -10.66 -5.88
C VAL A 227 -17.50 -11.66 -4.75
N VAL A 228 -16.42 -12.19 -4.19
CA VAL A 228 -16.55 -13.10 -3.04
C VAL A 228 -17.00 -12.19 -1.91
N PRO A 229 -18.20 -12.38 -1.34
CA PRO A 229 -18.67 -11.52 -0.27
C PRO A 229 -17.66 -11.57 0.88
N ILE A 230 -17.26 -10.40 1.36
CA ILE A 230 -16.41 -10.26 2.55
C ILE A 230 -17.37 -9.90 3.67
N GLU A 231 -17.75 -10.88 4.49
CA GLU A 231 -18.83 -10.72 5.48
C GLU A 231 -18.50 -9.63 6.50
N SER A 232 -17.26 -9.67 7.01
CA SER A 232 -16.73 -8.69 7.96
C SER A 232 -16.79 -7.25 7.40
N TYR A 233 -16.71 -7.08 6.08
CA TYR A 233 -16.71 -5.77 5.41
C TYR A 233 -17.93 -5.59 4.49
N ALA A 234 -19.04 -6.30 4.72
CA ALA A 234 -20.18 -6.20 3.82
C ALA A 234 -20.77 -4.78 3.85
N GLY A 235 -20.91 -4.17 2.67
CA GLY A 235 -21.27 -2.75 2.51
C GLY A 235 -20.10 -1.85 2.12
N LEU A 236 -18.84 -2.31 2.27
CA LEU A 236 -17.65 -1.52 1.90
C LEU A 236 -17.61 -1.17 0.41
N GLU A 237 -17.91 -2.11 -0.49
CA GLU A 237 -17.99 -1.84 -1.94
C GLU A 237 -19.07 -0.79 -2.25
N GLU A 238 -20.21 -0.85 -1.57
CA GLU A 238 -21.31 0.09 -1.76
C GLU A 238 -20.92 1.49 -1.29
N ALA A 239 -20.27 1.60 -0.12
CA ALA A 239 -19.73 2.83 0.42
C ALA A 239 -18.69 3.46 -0.53
N ASN A 240 -17.73 2.66 -1.00
CA ASN A 240 -16.73 3.07 -1.99
C ASN A 240 -17.41 3.54 -3.30
N ALA A 241 -18.46 2.84 -3.74
CA ALA A 241 -19.20 3.23 -4.93
C ALA A 241 -20.00 4.54 -4.76
N ALA A 242 -20.57 4.77 -3.57
CA ALA A 242 -21.22 6.04 -3.22
C ALA A 242 -20.23 7.21 -3.17
N ALA A 243 -19.03 6.98 -2.59
CA ALA A 243 -17.95 7.96 -2.58
C ALA A 243 -17.53 8.34 -4.01
N HIS A 244 -17.36 7.35 -4.90
CA HIS A 244 -17.07 7.61 -6.32
C HIS A 244 -18.18 8.37 -7.06
N ARG A 245 -19.43 8.29 -6.62
CA ARG A 245 -20.56 9.06 -7.14
C ARG A 245 -20.71 10.45 -6.49
N ARG A 246 -19.77 10.84 -5.62
CA ARG A 246 -19.82 12.07 -4.80
C ARG A 246 -21.05 12.14 -3.89
N GLN A 247 -21.62 11.00 -3.52
CA GLN A 247 -22.72 10.92 -2.55
C GLN A 247 -22.11 10.83 -1.14
N ILE A 248 -21.44 11.91 -0.70
CA ILE A 248 -20.52 11.89 0.43
C ILE A 248 -21.21 11.52 1.75
N ASP A 249 -22.36 12.11 2.06
CA ASP A 249 -23.09 11.77 3.31
C ASP A 249 -23.58 10.32 3.31
N ALA A 250 -23.98 9.79 2.15
CA ALA A 250 -24.38 8.40 2.03
C ALA A 250 -23.18 7.47 2.20
N ALA A 251 -22.04 7.81 1.60
CA ALA A 251 -20.80 7.06 1.74
C ALA A 251 -20.33 7.05 3.21
N ALA A 252 -20.31 8.21 3.88
CA ALA A 252 -19.94 8.33 5.28
C ALA A 252 -20.81 7.43 6.17
N ARG A 253 -22.16 7.51 6.04
CA ARG A 253 -23.07 6.63 6.79
C ARG A 253 -22.82 5.15 6.52
N LEU A 254 -22.55 4.76 5.28
CA LEU A 254 -22.24 3.37 4.95
C LEU A 254 -20.91 2.91 5.58
N TYR A 255 -19.88 3.75 5.59
CA TYR A 255 -18.65 3.43 6.32
C TYR A 255 -18.88 3.31 7.83
N ASP A 256 -19.69 4.19 8.42
CA ASP A 256 -20.07 4.10 9.83
C ASP A 256 -20.77 2.76 10.14
N THR A 257 -21.64 2.28 9.22
CA THR A 257 -22.27 0.96 9.39
C THR A 257 -21.29 -0.21 9.29
N VAL A 258 -20.26 -0.10 8.43
CA VAL A 258 -19.20 -1.11 8.33
C VAL A 258 -18.35 -1.13 9.60
N ALA A 259 -17.95 0.06 10.09
CA ALA A 259 -17.20 0.18 11.34
C ALA A 259 -18.01 -0.34 12.54
N ALA A 260 -19.27 0.06 12.68
CA ALA A 260 -20.13 -0.34 13.79
C ALA A 260 -20.34 -1.86 13.87
N ARG A 261 -20.46 -2.55 12.71
CA ARG A 261 -20.58 -4.02 12.69
C ARG A 261 -19.39 -4.71 13.34
N ASN A 262 -18.19 -4.17 13.13
CA ASN A 262 -16.95 -4.73 13.64
C ASN A 262 -16.56 -4.15 15.01
N GLY A 263 -17.42 -3.32 15.63
CA GLY A 263 -17.09 -2.64 16.89
C GLY A 263 -15.94 -1.62 16.74
N GLY A 264 -15.80 -1.02 15.56
CA GLY A 264 -14.68 -0.19 15.11
C GLY A 264 -13.97 -0.80 13.90
N SER A 265 -13.42 0.03 13.02
CA SER A 265 -12.63 -0.43 11.87
C SER A 265 -11.78 0.71 11.33
N ALA A 266 -10.45 0.58 11.47
CA ALA A 266 -9.53 1.58 10.97
C ALA A 266 -9.66 1.76 9.44
N ILE A 267 -9.86 0.65 8.73
CA ILE A 267 -10.11 0.64 7.27
C ILE A 267 -11.35 1.46 6.89
N ALA A 268 -12.47 1.27 7.58
CA ALA A 268 -13.71 1.96 7.25
C ALA A 268 -13.59 3.47 7.53
N SER A 269 -13.03 3.84 8.68
CA SER A 269 -12.81 5.23 9.06
C SER A 269 -11.80 5.93 8.15
N TYR A 270 -10.73 5.23 7.73
CA TYR A 270 -9.81 5.74 6.71
C TYR A 270 -10.51 6.00 5.36
N ASN A 271 -11.31 5.04 4.87
CA ASN A 271 -12.05 5.22 3.61
C ASN A 271 -13.08 6.37 3.70
N LYS A 272 -13.72 6.54 4.86
CA LYS A 272 -14.60 7.69 5.17
C LYS A 272 -13.81 9.00 5.10
N GLY A 273 -12.64 9.06 5.73
CA GLY A 273 -11.73 10.20 5.69
C GLY A 273 -11.33 10.58 4.26
N ILE A 274 -10.94 9.60 3.42
CA ILE A 274 -10.60 9.84 2.00
C ILE A 274 -11.81 10.39 1.22
N ALA A 275 -13.01 9.85 1.45
CA ALA A 275 -14.21 10.34 0.79
C ALA A 275 -14.54 11.80 1.17
N LEU A 276 -14.46 12.14 2.46
CA LEU A 276 -14.68 13.49 2.99
C LEU A 276 -13.60 14.46 2.51
N LEU A 277 -12.33 14.04 2.52
CA LEU A 277 -11.20 14.81 2.00
C LEU A 277 -11.39 15.14 0.51
N SER A 278 -11.85 14.18 -0.29
CA SER A 278 -12.13 14.40 -1.72
C SER A 278 -13.26 15.39 -2.00
N ALA A 279 -14.04 15.72 -0.96
CA ALA A 279 -15.11 16.71 -0.97
C ALA A 279 -14.74 17.98 -0.19
N GLU A 280 -13.46 18.14 0.17
CA GLU A 280 -12.92 19.32 0.89
C GLU A 280 -13.56 19.56 2.27
N ARG A 281 -14.14 18.51 2.89
CA ARG A 281 -14.68 18.54 4.26
C ARG A 281 -13.59 18.19 5.26
N PHE A 282 -12.60 19.06 5.41
CA PHE A 282 -11.34 18.76 6.09
C PHE A 282 -11.49 18.45 7.59
N GLU A 283 -12.41 19.10 8.30
CA GLU A 283 -12.65 18.83 9.74
C GLU A 283 -13.24 17.43 9.97
N GLU A 284 -14.23 17.06 9.15
CA GLU A 284 -14.84 15.74 9.24
C GLU A 284 -13.89 14.64 8.75
N ALA A 285 -13.08 14.93 7.73
CA ALA A 285 -12.03 14.04 7.27
C ALA A 285 -10.98 13.82 8.38
N SER A 286 -10.56 14.89 9.05
CA SER A 286 -9.64 14.82 10.19
C SER A 286 -10.20 13.92 11.29
N SER A 287 -11.46 14.13 11.67
CA SER A 287 -12.15 13.31 12.67
C SER A 287 -12.19 11.83 12.28
N ALA A 288 -12.45 11.52 11.01
CA ALA A 288 -12.46 10.14 10.52
C ALA A 288 -11.06 9.50 10.48
N PHE A 289 -9.99 10.28 10.20
CA PHE A 289 -8.63 9.77 10.29
C PHE A 289 -8.18 9.58 11.75
N GLU A 290 -8.61 10.43 12.67
CA GLU A 290 -8.41 10.24 14.11
C GLU A 290 -9.09 8.95 14.59
N GLU A 291 -10.34 8.71 14.21
CA GLU A 291 -11.04 7.43 14.47
C GLU A 291 -10.22 6.23 13.95
N ALA A 292 -9.66 6.35 12.75
CA ALA A 292 -8.84 5.28 12.18
C ALA A 292 -7.54 5.02 12.96
N ILE A 293 -6.90 6.06 13.49
CA ILE A 293 -5.68 5.94 14.31
C ILE A 293 -6.01 5.42 15.71
N LEU A 294 -7.16 5.77 16.28
CA LEU A 294 -7.61 5.21 17.56
C LEU A 294 -7.87 3.71 17.47
N ASP A 295 -8.47 3.24 16.36
CA ASP A 295 -8.63 1.81 16.09
C ASP A 295 -7.31 1.12 15.74
N CYS A 296 -6.35 1.84 15.14
CA CYS A 296 -5.06 1.32 14.73
C CYS A 296 -3.94 2.37 14.91
N SER A 297 -3.25 2.31 16.06
CA SER A 297 -2.30 3.36 16.49
C SER A 297 -1.09 3.50 15.56
N ASN A 298 -0.70 2.42 14.87
CA ASN A 298 0.41 2.40 13.93
C ASN A 298 -0.03 2.59 12.46
N PHE A 299 -1.24 3.12 12.22
CA PHE A 299 -1.78 3.28 10.88
C PHE A 299 -1.21 4.51 10.14
N SER A 300 -0.03 4.35 9.57
CA SER A 300 0.70 5.43 8.88
C SER A 300 -0.10 6.12 7.77
N HIS A 301 -0.89 5.37 6.99
CA HIS A 301 -1.72 5.94 5.92
C HIS A 301 -2.72 6.97 6.47
N ALA A 302 -3.39 6.67 7.59
CA ALA A 302 -4.33 7.59 8.23
C ALA A 302 -3.61 8.80 8.83
N ALA A 303 -2.48 8.59 9.51
CA ALA A 303 -1.68 9.67 10.09
C ALA A 303 -1.22 10.69 9.04
N THR A 304 -0.70 10.23 7.90
CA THR A 304 -0.31 11.12 6.80
C THR A 304 -1.49 11.92 6.24
N MET A 305 -2.66 11.28 6.07
CA MET A 305 -3.84 11.98 5.58
C MET A 305 -4.38 12.98 6.61
N LEU A 306 -4.27 12.69 7.91
CA LEU A 306 -4.60 13.62 8.98
C LEU A 306 -3.66 14.84 8.95
N VAL A 307 -2.34 14.65 8.82
CA VAL A 307 -1.38 15.76 8.60
C VAL A 307 -1.83 16.62 7.43
N ALA A 308 -2.16 16.01 6.29
CA ALA A 308 -2.62 16.73 5.11
C ALA A 308 -3.89 17.55 5.39
N CYS A 309 -4.85 17.00 6.14
CA CYS A 309 -6.06 17.73 6.52
C CYS A 309 -5.74 18.91 7.46
N MET A 310 -4.89 18.72 8.46
CA MET A 310 -4.50 19.76 9.41
C MET A 310 -3.79 20.93 8.74
N LEU A 311 -2.87 20.64 7.81
CA LEU A 311 -2.20 21.67 7.01
C LEU A 311 -3.19 22.45 6.14
N ARG A 312 -4.23 21.80 5.60
CA ARG A 312 -5.32 22.46 4.86
C ARG A 312 -6.21 23.33 5.75
N LEU A 313 -6.30 23.00 7.03
CA LEU A 313 -6.99 23.77 8.07
C LEU A 313 -6.11 24.85 8.71
N GLU A 314 -4.86 25.01 8.26
CA GLU A 314 -3.87 25.93 8.83
C GLU A 314 -3.61 25.68 10.32
N ARG A 315 -3.66 24.40 10.74
CA ARG A 315 -3.37 23.96 12.12
C ARG A 315 -2.03 23.21 12.14
N ASP A 316 -1.26 23.38 13.21
CA ASP A 316 -0.02 22.62 13.39
C ASP A 316 -0.37 21.15 13.69
N PRO A 317 0.13 20.16 12.90
CA PRO A 317 -0.01 18.74 13.19
C PRO A 317 0.31 18.33 14.63
N LYS A 318 1.22 19.04 15.30
CA LYS A 318 1.61 18.77 16.70
C LYS A 318 0.56 19.16 17.73
N ASP A 319 -0.40 20.02 17.37
CA ASP A 319 -1.50 20.41 18.24
C ASP A 319 -2.53 19.29 18.43
N ASN A 320 -2.54 18.30 17.54
CA ASN A 320 -3.42 17.14 17.66
C ASN A 320 -2.77 16.08 18.55
N PRO A 321 -3.38 15.69 19.68
CA PRO A 321 -2.76 14.78 20.65
C PRO A 321 -2.53 13.38 20.08
N ILE A 322 -3.45 12.88 19.25
CA ILE A 322 -3.35 11.56 18.60
C ILE A 322 -2.16 11.57 17.64
N LEU A 323 -2.07 12.62 16.83
CA LEU A 323 -1.01 12.76 15.84
C LEU A 323 0.35 13.06 16.50
N ALA A 324 0.40 13.87 17.55
CA ALA A 324 1.62 14.16 18.28
C ALA A 324 2.28 12.89 18.84
N GLU A 325 1.50 11.92 19.31
CA GLU A 325 2.03 10.62 19.73
C GLU A 325 2.63 9.85 18.54
N PHE A 326 1.90 9.75 17.43
CA PHE A 326 2.38 9.11 16.21
C PHE A 326 3.66 9.79 15.68
N LEU A 327 3.68 11.12 15.67
CA LEU A 327 4.80 11.93 15.21
C LEU A 327 6.01 11.75 16.12
N ARG A 328 5.88 11.75 17.45
CA ARG A 328 7.03 11.50 18.34
C ARG A 328 7.77 10.20 18.04
N LYS A 329 7.04 9.14 17.63
CA LYS A 329 7.67 7.87 17.22
C LYS A 329 8.39 7.98 15.88
N ASN A 330 7.87 8.79 14.96
CA ASN A 330 8.36 8.91 13.59
C ASN A 330 9.25 10.14 13.35
N GLU A 331 9.35 11.08 14.29
CA GLU A 331 10.17 12.30 14.26
C GLU A 331 11.68 12.01 14.33
N SER A 332 12.08 10.77 14.60
CA SER A 332 13.47 10.32 14.37
C SER A 332 13.72 9.90 12.91
N LYS A 333 12.81 10.17 11.98
CA LYS A 333 12.90 9.81 10.56
C LYS A 333 12.29 10.89 9.69
N ASP A 334 13.10 11.49 8.83
CA ASP A 334 12.71 12.29 7.66
C ASP A 334 11.79 11.49 6.71
N GLN A 335 10.52 11.30 7.08
CA GLN A 335 9.52 10.63 6.23
C GLN A 335 8.29 11.48 5.94
N LEU A 336 8.09 12.59 6.65
CA LEU A 336 6.98 13.52 6.37
C LEU A 336 7.33 14.52 5.26
N THR A 337 8.63 14.77 5.04
CA THR A 337 9.12 15.72 4.03
C THR A 337 9.13 15.17 2.61
N GLN A 338 9.01 13.84 2.43
CA GLN A 338 9.08 13.18 1.10
C GLN A 338 7.71 12.89 0.45
N MET A 339 6.62 13.45 0.98
CA MET A 339 5.28 13.37 0.38
C MET A 339 4.77 14.72 -0.17
N GLN A 340 5.69 15.64 -0.44
CA GLN A 340 5.53 16.70 -1.45
C GLN A 340 6.01 16.17 -2.81
#